data_AF-A0A5B7B681-F1
#
_entry.id   AF-A0A5B7B681-F1
#
_cell.length_a   1.000
_cell.length_b   1.000
_cell.length_c   1.000
_cell.angle_alpha   90.00
_cell.angle_beta   90.00
_cell.angle_gamma   90.00
#
_symmetry.space_group_name_H-M   'P 1'
#
loop_
_entity.id
_entity.type
_entity.pdbx_description
1 polymer ?
#
loop_
_entity_poly.entity_id
_entity_poly.type
_entity_poly.pdbx_seq_one_letter_code
_entity_poly.pdbx_strand_id
1 'polypeptide(L)'
;MVCKRGLITKAKLKVWGILQCDTCVLCSQDSETCGHLFFKCPYVDEIWESLLHMADIWRSCGEWEAELTWMNTILKRNSLEETVLKFLFSATVYHCWEE
;
A
#
# COMPACT_ATOMS: atom_id res chain seq x y z
N MET A 1 6.82 6.50 7.69
CA MET A 1 7.91 7.06 6.87
C MET A 1 7.90 6.35 5.50
N VAL A 2 6.81 6.55 4.73
CA VAL A 2 6.57 5.97 3.38
C VAL A 2 6.18 7.09 2.39
N CYS A 3 6.04 8.33 2.88
CA CYS A 3 5.43 9.45 2.16
C CYS A 3 6.35 10.22 1.20
N LYS A 4 7.49 9.68 0.77
CA LYS A 4 8.24 10.28 -0.34
C LYS A 4 8.09 9.35 -1.52
N ARG A 5 7.56 9.84 -2.64
CA ARG A 5 7.39 9.18 -3.94
C ARG A 5 8.72 8.67 -4.56
N GLY A 6 9.63 8.14 -3.76
CA GLY A 6 10.98 7.68 -4.07
C GLY A 6 11.07 6.17 -4.27
N LEU A 7 9.98 5.42 -4.10
CA LEU A 7 9.95 4.00 -4.44
C LEU A 7 10.29 3.82 -5.92
N ILE A 8 11.24 2.94 -6.20
CA ILE A 8 11.58 2.54 -7.56
C ILE A 8 10.54 1.49 -7.96
N THR A 9 9.64 1.86 -8.87
CA THR A 9 8.64 0.94 -9.41
C THR A 9 9.00 0.55 -10.84
N LYS A 10 8.46 -0.53 -11.38
CA LYS A 10 8.74 -0.93 -12.78
C LYS A 10 8.35 0.16 -13.79
N ALA A 11 7.32 0.96 -13.51
CA ALA A 11 7.02 2.13 -14.34
C ALA A 11 8.19 3.13 -14.41
N LYS A 12 8.89 3.39 -13.30
CA LYS A 12 10.09 4.24 -13.30
C LYS A 12 11.26 3.58 -14.02
N LEU A 13 11.48 2.28 -13.81
CA LEU A 13 12.53 1.54 -14.49
C LEU A 13 12.32 1.48 -16.01
N LYS A 14 11.05 1.43 -16.46
CA LYS A 14 10.68 1.53 -17.87
C LYS A 14 10.98 2.91 -18.45
N VAL A 15 10.67 3.98 -17.71
CA VAL A 15 11.04 5.36 -18.11
C VAL A 15 12.56 5.53 -18.19
N TRP A 16 13.32 4.86 -17.32
CA TRP A 16 14.79 4.84 -17.37
C TRP A 16 15.37 3.92 -18.46
N GLY A 17 14.53 3.19 -19.20
CA GLY A 17 14.97 2.27 -20.26
C GLY A 17 15.60 0.97 -19.76
N ILE A 18 15.49 0.66 -18.46
CA ILE A 18 16.03 -0.56 -17.85
C ILE A 18 15.10 -1.75 -18.09
N LEU A 19 13.79 -1.52 -18.01
CA LEU A 19 12.76 -2.53 -18.27
C LEU A 19 11.95 -2.18 -19.52
N GLN A 20 11.53 -3.20 -20.27
CA GLN A 20 10.59 -3.02 -21.39
C GLN A 20 9.11 -3.12 -20.95
N CYS A 21 8.85 -3.83 -19.86
CA CYS A 21 7.52 -4.06 -19.31
C CYS A 21 7.42 -3.48 -17.90
N ASP A 22 6.32 -2.78 -17.63
CA ASP A 22 6.01 -2.17 -16.36
C ASP A 22 4.79 -2.78 -15.68
N THR A 23 4.29 -3.93 -16.13
CA THR A 23 3.14 -4.58 -15.50
C THR A 23 3.45 -4.93 -14.03
N CYS A 24 2.50 -4.63 -13.16
CA CYS A 24 2.55 -4.90 -11.72
C CYS A 24 2.79 -6.38 -11.46
N VAL A 25 3.81 -6.68 -10.66
CA VAL A 25 4.15 -8.06 -10.30
C VAL A 25 3.04 -8.75 -9.51
N LEU A 26 2.30 -8.00 -8.69
CA LEU A 26 1.32 -8.55 -7.75
C LEU A 26 0.01 -8.94 -8.42
N CYS A 27 -0.55 -8.08 -9.27
CA CYS A 27 -1.84 -8.34 -9.90
C CYS A 27 -1.75 -8.74 -11.38
N SER A 28 -0.61 -8.49 -12.04
CA SER A 28 -0.41 -8.72 -13.48
C SER A 28 -1.41 -8.02 -14.41
N GLN A 29 -2.14 -7.01 -13.94
CA GLN A 29 -3.24 -6.37 -14.70
C GLN A 29 -2.90 -4.98 -15.25
N ASP A 30 -2.11 -4.20 -14.51
CA ASP A 30 -1.89 -2.76 -14.79
C ASP A 30 -0.42 -2.37 -14.58
N SER A 31 -0.04 -1.16 -15.02
CA SER A 31 1.31 -0.63 -14.80
C SER A 31 1.63 -0.43 -13.31
N GLU A 32 2.77 -0.96 -12.88
CA GLU A 32 3.36 -0.84 -11.57
C GLU A 32 3.85 0.59 -11.29
N THR A 33 2.89 1.42 -10.91
CA THR A 33 3.14 2.75 -10.36
C THR A 33 2.90 2.70 -8.86
N CYS A 34 3.47 3.64 -8.08
CA CYS A 34 3.09 3.78 -6.67
C CYS A 34 1.57 3.89 -6.51
N GLY A 35 0.92 4.59 -7.45
CA GLY A 35 -0.52 4.74 -7.45
C GLY A 35 -1.27 3.43 -7.59
N HIS A 36 -0.81 2.57 -8.49
CA HIS A 36 -1.38 1.25 -8.66
C HIS A 36 -1.06 0.34 -7.47
N LEU A 37 0.23 0.18 -7.13
CA LEU A 37 0.72 -0.69 -6.06
C LEU A 37 -0.04 -0.48 -4.73
N PHE A 38 -0.27 0.76 -4.33
CA PHE A 38 -0.88 1.05 -3.04
C PHE A 38 -2.37 1.40 -3.08
N PHE A 39 -2.93 1.86 -4.23
CA PHE A 39 -4.31 2.42 -4.25
C PHE A 39 -5.27 1.69 -5.20
N LYS A 40 -4.75 0.83 -6.08
CA LYS A 40 -5.58 0.19 -7.12
C LYS A 40 -5.23 -1.27 -7.38
N CYS A 41 -4.18 -1.78 -6.77
CA CYS A 41 -3.76 -3.16 -6.94
C CYS A 41 -4.74 -4.05 -6.15
N PRO A 42 -5.54 -4.89 -6.82
CA PRO A 42 -6.54 -5.73 -6.14
C PRO A 42 -5.88 -6.67 -5.13
N TYR A 43 -4.67 -7.14 -5.40
CA TYR A 43 -3.91 -7.97 -4.47
C TYR A 43 -3.60 -7.25 -3.15
N VAL A 44 -3.18 -5.99 -3.23
CA VAL A 44 -2.87 -5.19 -2.03
C VAL A 44 -4.14 -4.78 -1.30
N ASP A 45 -5.22 -4.52 -2.03
CA ASP A 45 -6.54 -4.21 -1.49
C ASP A 45 -7.07 -5.38 -0.63
N GLU A 46 -7.03 -6.61 -1.16
CA GLU A 46 -7.44 -7.82 -0.44
C GLU A 46 -6.62 -8.06 0.84
N ILE A 47 -5.31 -7.83 0.79
CA ILE A 47 -4.44 -7.93 1.97
C ILE A 47 -4.83 -6.87 3.00
N TRP A 48 -5.01 -5.63 2.56
CA TRP A 48 -5.34 -4.52 3.46
C TRP A 48 -6.70 -4.71 4.13
N GLU A 49 -7.72 -5.11 3.37
CA GLU A 49 -9.05 -5.43 3.89
C GLU A 49 -8.99 -6.60 4.90
N SER A 50 -8.21 -7.65 4.59
CA SER A 50 -8.01 -8.77 5.51
C SER A 50 -7.36 -8.34 6.83
N LEU A 51 -6.37 -7.44 6.77
CA LEU A 51 -5.71 -6.89 7.96
C LEU A 51 -6.66 -6.01 8.79
N LEU A 52 -7.50 -5.21 8.13
CA LEU A 52 -8.51 -4.38 8.80
C LEU A 52 -9.57 -5.25 9.49
N HIS A 53 -10.06 -6.30 8.83
CA HIS A 53 -10.99 -7.25 9.44
C HIS A 53 -10.38 -7.97 10.64
N MET A 54 -9.10 -8.33 10.61
CA MET A 54 -8.41 -8.88 11.79
C MET A 54 -8.32 -7.89 12.96
N ALA A 55 -8.37 -6.59 12.68
CA ALA A 55 -8.44 -5.52 13.68
C ALA A 55 -9.88 -5.12 14.05
N ASP A 56 -10.89 -5.90 13.63
CA ASP A 56 -12.33 -5.62 13.79
C ASP A 56 -12.78 -4.28 13.16
N ILE A 57 -12.13 -3.90 12.06
CA ILE A 57 -12.44 -2.70 11.27
C ILE A 57 -13.05 -3.14 9.94
N TRP A 58 -14.33 -2.87 9.77
CA TRP A 58 -15.10 -3.24 8.58
C TRP A 58 -15.18 -2.08 7.60
N ARG A 59 -14.17 -1.95 6.73
CA ARG A 59 -14.12 -0.93 5.68
C ARG A 59 -13.30 -1.41 4.49
N SER A 60 -13.65 -0.93 3.31
CA SER A 60 -12.84 -1.09 2.10
C SER A 60 -11.66 -0.13 2.09
N CYS A 61 -10.57 -0.48 1.39
CA CYS A 61 -9.47 0.44 1.14
C CYS A 61 -9.99 1.65 0.33
N GLY A 62 -9.71 2.85 0.81
CA GLY A 62 -9.94 4.09 0.09
C GLY A 62 -8.73 4.48 -0.77
N GLU A 63 -8.84 5.63 -1.44
CA GLU A 63 -7.67 6.26 -2.04
C GLU A 63 -6.60 6.57 -0.99
N TRP A 64 -5.32 6.56 -1.38
CA TRP A 64 -4.19 6.79 -0.46
C TRP A 64 -4.35 7.92 0.52
N GLU A 65 -4.78 9.09 0.02
CA GLU A 65 -4.81 10.30 0.81
C GLU A 65 -5.93 10.20 1.84
N ALA A 66 -7.03 9.54 1.48
CA ALA A 66 -8.08 9.17 2.41
C ALA A 66 -7.59 8.15 3.44
N GLU A 67 -6.80 7.14 3.02
CA GLU A 67 -6.21 6.15 3.94
C GLU A 67 -5.19 6.75 4.90
N LEU A 68 -4.28 7.58 4.39
CA LEU A 68 -3.31 8.31 5.21
C LEU A 68 -4.01 9.24 6.19
N THR A 69 -5.07 9.92 5.76
CA THR A 69 -5.85 10.82 6.62
C THR A 69 -6.61 10.03 7.69
N TRP A 70 -7.26 8.93 7.30
CA TRP A 70 -7.97 8.03 8.21
C TRP A 70 -7.02 7.44 9.24
N MET A 71 -5.91 6.85 8.80
CA MET A 71 -4.87 6.37 9.69
C MET A 71 -4.41 7.50 10.59
N ASN A 72 -4.00 8.67 10.08
CA ASN A 72 -3.55 9.78 10.95
C ASN A 72 -4.62 10.27 11.96
N THR A 73 -5.88 9.90 11.78
CA THR A 73 -6.98 10.17 12.72
C THR A 73 -7.10 9.06 13.77
N ILE A 74 -7.03 7.79 13.37
CA ILE A 74 -7.02 6.61 14.27
C ILE A 74 -5.72 6.59 15.10
N LEU A 75 -4.60 6.94 14.47
CA LEU A 75 -3.22 6.91 14.97
C LEU A 75 -2.87 7.98 16.02
N LYS A 76 -3.88 8.67 16.56
CA LYS A 76 -3.79 9.61 17.68
C LYS A 76 -4.20 8.98 19.01
N ARG A 77 -4.82 7.80 18.99
CA ARG A 77 -5.31 7.09 20.17
C ARG A 77 -4.26 6.07 20.60
N ASN A 78 -3.37 6.47 21.50
CA ASN A 78 -2.18 5.73 21.97
C ASN A 78 -2.47 4.33 22.58
N SER A 79 -3.05 3.42 21.81
CA SER A 79 -3.53 2.09 22.18
C SER A 79 -2.72 0.99 21.50
N LEU A 80 -2.84 -0.23 22.03
CA LEU A 80 -2.17 -1.41 21.50
C LEU A 80 -2.67 -1.74 20.08
N GLU A 81 -3.98 -1.64 19.85
CA GLU A 81 -4.64 -1.80 18.55
C GLU A 81 -4.05 -0.85 17.50
N GLU A 82 -3.84 0.42 17.90
CA GLU A 82 -3.26 1.45 17.05
C GLU A 82 -1.82 1.10 16.63
N THR A 83 -1.03 0.62 17.58
CA THR A 83 0.36 0.22 17.34
C THR A 83 0.43 -0.99 16.40
N VAL A 84 -0.45 -1.97 16.59
CA VAL A 84 -0.57 -3.14 15.70
C VAL A 84 -0.95 -2.72 14.29
N LEU A 85 -1.93 -1.82 14.13
CA LEU A 85 -2.31 -1.30 12.81
C LEU A 85 -1.17 -0.54 12.12
N LYS A 86 -0.40 0.28 12.82
CA LYS A 86 0.82 0.93 12.28
C LYS A 86 1.83 -0.08 11.77
N PHE A 87 2.04 -1.15 12.53
CA PHE A 87 2.96 -2.22 12.17
C PHE A 87 2.47 -2.99 10.95
N LEU A 88 1.22 -3.43 10.93
CA LEU A 88 0.62 -4.16 9.83
C LEU A 88 0.63 -3.35 8.53
N PHE A 89 0.29 -2.07 8.59
CA PHE A 89 0.38 -1.17 7.46
C PHE A 89 1.81 -1.03 6.94
N SER A 90 2.76 -0.78 7.84
CA SER A 90 4.17 -0.63 7.46
C SER A 90 4.73 -1.92 6.87
N ALA A 91 4.36 -3.08 7.42
CA ALA A 91 4.76 -4.39 6.91
C ALA A 91 4.16 -4.67 5.53
N THR A 92 2.88 -4.35 5.32
CA THR A 92 2.21 -4.50 4.01
C THR A 92 2.91 -3.66 2.96
N VAL A 93 3.16 -2.39 3.26
CA VAL A 93 3.88 -1.49 2.35
C VAL A 93 5.29 -2.02 2.07
N TYR A 94 5.99 -2.51 3.09
CA TYR A 94 7.34 -3.02 2.96
C TYR A 94 7.38 -4.28 2.08
N HIS A 95 6.52 -5.27 2.34
CA HIS A 95 6.44 -6.48 1.53
C HIS A 95 6.00 -6.20 0.09
N CYS A 96 5.06 -5.27 -0.11
CA CYS A 96 4.69 -4.84 -1.47
C CYS A 96 5.83 -4.12 -2.21
N TRP A 97 6.84 -3.63 -1.52
CA TRP A 97 8.02 -3.00 -2.12
C TRP A 97 9.19 -3.97 -2.33
N GLU A 98 9.29 -5.01 -1.52
CA GLU A 98 10.35 -6.04 -1.63
C GLU A 98 10.15 -6.95 -2.86
N GLU A 99 8.89 -7.22 -3.22
CA GLU A 99 8.49 -7.98 -4.43
C GLU A 99 8.64 -7.17 -5.73
#